data_AF-A0A2V8VHF8-F1
#
_entry.id   AF-A0A2V8VHF8-F1
#
_cell.length_a   1.000
_cell.length_b   1.000
_cell.length_c   1.000
_cell.angle_alpha   90.00
_cell.angle_beta   90.00
_cell.angle_gamma   90.00
#
_symmetry.space_group_name_H-M   'P 1'
#
loop_
_entity.id
_entity.type
_entity.pdbx_description
1 polymer ?
#
loop_
_entity_poly.entity_id
_entity_poly.type
_entity_poly.pdbx_seq_one_letter_code
_entity_poly.pdbx_strand_id
1 'polypeptide(L)'
;MTARARARRFIAAAIGVALGSFAPVLAHEPLWGETPVIFGPGVIHPEIKIRLVRTGRTLDPGDTRSRMIEQEYGLQYGINRFVNVQIMLPVTSMDLDENIAGTVQRTRVSGMGDAMLKAKYRFHLRQEVGFQTAQTLVAGWKIPTGSDQRTGPDGSRLPPGDQPGSARHGIEIGYAYDRERLANSFWASLFFDHEFGDGFRRGDAGELDATYGWWLLRPNVAEELGVNLAVGLHAEASASDRLDGGASALTAHRVAGIHLTPIITKGRNQYRVGLFVPVFKGGNAEETDFGYEIRAGWEMFF
;
A
#
# COMPACT_ATOMS: atom_id res chain seq x y z
N MET A 1 -28.33 -1.81 16.54
CA MET A 1 -27.75 -2.66 15.47
C MET A 1 -26.22 -2.50 15.53
N THR A 2 -25.48 -3.55 15.89
CA THR A 2 -24.10 -3.42 16.39
C THR A 2 -23.07 -3.23 15.27
N ALA A 3 -22.04 -2.40 15.51
CA ALA A 3 -20.97 -2.09 14.56
C ALA A 3 -20.25 -3.32 13.98
N ARG A 4 -20.31 -4.47 14.67
CA ARG A 4 -19.81 -5.77 14.19
C ARG A 4 -20.55 -6.32 12.97
N ALA A 5 -21.81 -5.93 12.74
CA ALA A 5 -22.62 -6.41 11.61
C ALA A 5 -22.33 -5.66 10.29
N ARG A 6 -21.83 -4.42 10.35
CA ARG A 6 -21.43 -3.64 9.16
C ARG A 6 -20.11 -4.13 8.58
N ALA A 7 -19.12 -4.44 9.41
CA ALA A 7 -17.80 -4.91 8.96
C ALA A 7 -17.86 -6.25 8.19
N ARG A 8 -18.75 -7.18 8.60
CA ARG A 8 -18.91 -8.47 7.90
C ARG A 8 -19.58 -8.37 6.54
N ARG A 9 -20.40 -7.34 6.30
CA ARG A 9 -21.08 -7.13 5.00
C ARG A 9 -20.16 -6.49 3.96
N PHE A 10 -19.16 -5.72 4.37
CA PHE A 10 -18.17 -5.15 3.45
C PHE A 10 -17.15 -6.19 2.96
N ILE A 11 -16.72 -7.12 3.81
CA ILE A 11 -15.82 -8.22 3.41
C ILE A 11 -16.49 -9.18 2.43
N ALA A 12 -17.81 -9.41 2.58
CA ALA A 12 -18.57 -10.26 1.67
C ALA A 12 -18.88 -9.59 0.30
N ALA A 13 -18.85 -8.26 0.23
CA ALA A 13 -19.15 -7.52 -1.00
C ALA A 13 -17.97 -7.45 -1.98
N ALA A 14 -16.73 -7.57 -1.50
CA ALA A 14 -15.53 -7.59 -2.35
C ALA A 14 -15.39 -8.88 -3.21
N ILE A 15 -16.22 -9.91 -2.95
CA ILE A 15 -16.15 -11.21 -3.62
C ILE A 15 -17.11 -11.30 -4.82
N GLY A 16 -18.04 -10.35 -4.98
CA GLY A 16 -19.02 -10.38 -6.06
C GLY A 16 -18.89 -9.19 -7.00
N VAL A 17 -18.40 -9.44 -8.24
CA VAL A 17 -18.50 -8.67 -9.51
C VAL A 17 -17.13 -8.73 -10.22
N ALA A 18 -16.97 -9.02 -11.52
CA ALA A 18 -17.80 -9.63 -12.56
C ALA A 18 -16.89 -9.95 -13.77
N LEU A 19 -17.44 -10.75 -14.68
CA LEU A 19 -16.91 -11.33 -15.91
C LEU A 19 -16.51 -10.34 -17.03
N GLY A 20 -15.51 -10.73 -17.86
CA GLY A 20 -15.59 -10.65 -19.33
C GLY A 20 -14.62 -9.73 -20.11
N SER A 21 -13.65 -10.34 -20.84
CA SER A 21 -12.72 -9.81 -21.87
C SER A 21 -11.42 -10.68 -22.00
N PHE A 22 -11.24 -11.44 -23.08
CA PHE A 22 -10.12 -12.40 -23.20
C PHE A 22 -8.79 -11.71 -23.53
N ALA A 23 -8.05 -11.26 -22.52
CA ALA A 23 -6.62 -10.94 -22.65
C ALA A 23 -5.83 -11.82 -21.66
N PRO A 24 -4.76 -12.52 -22.10
CA PRO A 24 -3.85 -13.16 -21.16
C PRO A 24 -3.09 -12.06 -20.42
N VAL A 25 -3.52 -11.76 -19.20
CA VAL A 25 -2.77 -10.90 -18.28
C VAL A 25 -1.98 -11.80 -17.35
N LEU A 26 -0.67 -11.85 -17.54
CA LEU A 26 0.28 -12.51 -16.65
C LEU A 26 0.83 -11.43 -15.73
N ALA A 27 0.10 -11.16 -14.66
CA ALA A 27 0.47 -10.16 -13.68
C ALA A 27 0.31 -10.80 -12.30
N HIS A 28 1.43 -10.89 -11.61
CA HIS A 28 1.47 -11.40 -10.25
C HIS A 28 2.27 -10.38 -9.43
N GLU A 29 1.60 -9.37 -8.87
CA GLU A 29 2.31 -8.38 -8.07
C GLU A 29 2.48 -8.86 -6.62
N PRO A 30 3.63 -8.66 -5.97
CA PRO A 30 3.77 -8.78 -4.53
C PRO A 30 2.89 -7.74 -3.82
N LEU A 31 2.65 -7.98 -2.53
CA LEU A 31 1.81 -7.10 -1.72
C LEU A 31 2.57 -5.91 -1.09
N TRP A 32 3.90 -6.02 -1.08
CA TRP A 32 4.84 -4.95 -0.77
C TRP A 32 5.59 -4.59 -2.05
N GLY A 33 5.87 -3.30 -2.23
CA GLY A 33 6.43 -2.78 -3.46
C GLY A 33 5.46 -2.74 -4.66
N GLU A 34 6.03 -2.37 -5.80
CA GLU A 34 5.34 -2.24 -7.09
C GLU A 34 6.01 -3.13 -8.13
N THR A 35 5.26 -3.50 -9.19
CA THR A 35 5.82 -4.30 -10.28
C THR A 35 5.57 -3.73 -11.68
N PRO A 36 6.45 -4.07 -12.65
CA PRO A 36 6.27 -3.82 -14.08
C PRO A 36 5.07 -4.51 -14.74
N VAL A 37 3.85 -4.40 -14.22
CA VAL A 37 2.72 -5.13 -14.81
C VAL A 37 2.46 -4.72 -16.25
N ILE A 38 2.36 -5.73 -17.11
CA ILE A 38 2.21 -5.59 -18.54
C ILE A 38 0.72 -5.66 -18.88
N PHE A 39 0.21 -4.53 -19.32
CA PHE A 39 -1.15 -4.41 -19.84
C PHE A 39 -1.12 -4.19 -21.34
N GLY A 40 -2.00 -4.90 -22.04
CA GLY A 40 -2.32 -4.58 -23.42
C GLY A 40 -3.02 -3.22 -23.52
N PRO A 41 -3.07 -2.61 -24.72
CA PRO A 41 -3.89 -1.43 -24.96
C PRO A 41 -5.36 -1.70 -24.59
N GLY A 42 -5.96 -0.78 -23.83
CA GLY A 42 -7.37 -0.84 -23.45
C GLY A 42 -7.67 -1.68 -22.20
N VAL A 43 -6.68 -2.33 -21.62
CA VAL A 43 -6.87 -3.12 -20.39
C VAL A 43 -7.18 -2.22 -19.21
N ILE A 44 -8.15 -2.64 -18.40
CA ILE A 44 -8.54 -1.98 -17.16
C ILE A 44 -8.21 -2.92 -16.00
N HIS A 45 -7.54 -2.40 -14.99
CA HIS A 45 -7.06 -3.16 -13.84
C HIS A 45 -7.47 -2.46 -12.54
N PRO A 46 -8.64 -2.81 -11.96
CA PRO A 46 -8.98 -2.42 -10.60
C PRO A 46 -8.17 -3.23 -9.58
N GLU A 47 -7.76 -2.56 -8.52
CA GLU A 47 -7.05 -3.15 -7.40
C GLU A 47 -7.60 -2.60 -6.09
N ILE A 48 -7.64 -3.46 -5.06
CA ILE A 48 -7.93 -3.08 -3.69
C ILE A 48 -6.84 -3.65 -2.79
N LYS A 49 -6.11 -2.79 -2.08
CA LYS A 49 -5.19 -3.19 -1.01
C LYS A 49 -5.77 -2.79 0.35
N ILE A 50 -5.54 -3.63 1.35
CA ILE A 50 -5.93 -3.37 2.74
C ILE A 50 -4.71 -3.58 3.61
N ARG A 51 -4.36 -2.60 4.42
CA ARG A 51 -3.30 -2.67 5.42
C ARG A 51 -3.92 -2.60 6.81
N LEU A 52 -3.47 -3.48 7.70
CA LEU A 52 -3.86 -3.52 9.10
C LEU A 52 -2.59 -3.51 9.96
N VAL A 53 -2.47 -2.46 10.77
CA VAL A 53 -1.37 -2.30 11.73
C VAL A 53 -1.91 -1.86 13.08
N ARG A 54 -1.23 -2.30 14.14
CA ARG A 54 -1.52 -1.88 15.51
C ARG A 54 -0.21 -1.47 16.16
N THR A 55 -0.12 -0.21 16.56
CA THR A 55 1.05 0.33 17.25
C THR A 55 0.75 0.60 18.72
N GLY A 56 1.79 0.61 19.54
CA GLY A 56 1.71 0.92 20.97
C GLY A 56 1.43 -0.29 21.87
N ARG A 57 1.92 -0.21 23.12
CA ARG A 57 1.77 -1.22 24.17
C ARG A 57 0.57 -0.94 25.09
N THR A 58 0.55 -1.55 26.28
CA THR A 58 -0.40 -1.27 27.36
C THR A 58 -0.30 0.20 27.76
N LEU A 59 -1.42 0.87 28.03
CA LEU A 59 -1.48 2.33 28.24
C LEU A 59 -0.96 2.73 29.64
N ASP A 60 0.34 2.98 29.79
CA ASP A 60 0.84 3.77 30.93
C ASP A 60 0.57 5.27 30.70
N PRO A 61 0.62 6.14 31.72
CA PRO A 61 0.40 7.58 31.53
C PRO A 61 1.43 8.18 30.55
N GLY A 62 0.95 8.81 29.48
CA GLY A 62 1.77 9.33 28.38
C GLY A 62 1.91 8.38 27.19
N ASP A 63 1.39 7.14 27.28
CA ASP A 63 1.42 6.21 26.16
C ASP A 63 0.26 6.40 25.19
N THR A 64 0.58 6.13 23.93
CA THR A 64 -0.32 6.14 22.80
C THR A 64 -0.49 4.73 22.26
N ARG A 65 -1.73 4.33 21.97
CA ARG A 65 -2.03 3.08 21.27
C ARG A 65 -2.88 3.38 20.05
N SER A 66 -2.45 2.90 18.89
CA SER A 66 -3.21 3.06 17.66
C SER A 66 -3.62 1.72 17.05
N ARG A 67 -4.76 1.73 16.38
CA ARG A 67 -5.16 0.69 15.44
C ARG A 67 -5.55 1.35 14.13
N MET A 68 -4.81 1.05 13.09
CA MET A 68 -5.05 1.60 11.76
C MET A 68 -5.50 0.52 10.79
N ILE A 69 -6.51 0.87 10.01
CA ILE A 69 -6.94 0.15 8.82
C ILE A 69 -6.87 1.15 7.67
N GLU A 70 -6.06 0.83 6.68
CA GLU A 70 -5.92 1.61 5.45
C GLU A 70 -6.41 0.76 4.29
N GLN A 71 -7.16 1.37 3.38
CA GLN A 71 -7.70 0.76 2.18
C GLN A 71 -7.28 1.60 0.99
N GLU A 72 -6.63 1.00 0.02
CA GLU A 72 -6.24 1.67 -1.22
C GLU A 72 -7.06 1.12 -2.36
N TYR A 73 -7.73 2.01 -3.10
CA TYR A 73 -8.49 1.68 -4.30
C TYR A 73 -7.73 2.16 -5.53
N GLY A 74 -7.19 1.22 -6.29
CA GLY A 74 -6.46 1.46 -7.53
C GLY A 74 -7.35 1.24 -8.75
N LEU A 75 -7.19 2.10 -9.75
CA LEU A 75 -7.67 1.86 -11.11
C LEU A 75 -6.55 2.18 -12.09
N GLN A 76 -6.13 1.18 -12.85
CA GLN A 76 -5.07 1.30 -13.82
C GLN A 76 -5.57 1.04 -15.24
N TYR A 77 -5.01 1.77 -16.20
CA TYR A 77 -5.34 1.70 -17.61
C TYR A 77 -4.08 1.51 -18.46
N GLY A 78 -4.08 0.44 -19.25
CA GLY A 78 -3.03 0.18 -20.24
C GLY A 78 -3.22 1.04 -21.47
N ILE A 79 -2.43 2.11 -21.62
CA ILE A 79 -2.36 2.86 -22.89
C ILE A 79 -1.73 1.95 -23.94
N ASN A 80 -0.61 1.31 -23.58
CA ASN A 80 0.04 0.30 -24.40
C ASN A 80 0.94 -0.63 -23.56
N ARG A 81 1.55 -1.57 -24.29
CA ARG A 81 2.60 -2.49 -23.88
C ARG A 81 3.80 -1.88 -23.14
N PHE A 82 4.00 -0.56 -23.20
CA PHE A 82 5.08 0.16 -22.52
C PHE A 82 4.61 1.20 -21.49
N VAL A 83 3.37 1.70 -21.59
CA VAL A 83 2.87 2.79 -20.74
C VAL A 83 1.52 2.43 -20.15
N ASN A 84 1.39 2.60 -18.84
CA ASN A 84 0.12 2.59 -18.15
C ASN A 84 0.00 3.80 -17.22
N VAL A 85 -1.25 4.18 -16.94
CA VAL A 85 -1.59 5.22 -15.97
C VAL A 85 -2.47 4.62 -14.89
N GLN A 86 -2.32 5.08 -13.66
CA GLN A 86 -3.04 4.57 -12.51
C GLN A 86 -3.50 5.73 -11.63
N ILE A 87 -4.73 5.66 -11.14
CA ILE A 87 -5.18 6.50 -10.04
C ILE A 87 -5.38 5.63 -8.80
N MET A 88 -4.92 6.11 -7.65
CA MET A 88 -5.06 5.43 -6.36
C MET A 88 -5.72 6.35 -5.35
N LEU A 89 -6.69 5.82 -4.61
CA LEU A 89 -7.45 6.54 -3.59
C LEU A 89 -7.31 5.82 -2.25
N PRO A 90 -6.54 6.39 -1.29
CA PRO A 90 -6.45 5.82 0.04
C PRO A 90 -7.63 6.25 0.92
N VAL A 91 -8.10 5.35 1.76
CA VAL A 91 -9.11 5.57 2.79
C VAL A 91 -8.59 4.99 4.08
N THR A 92 -8.41 5.85 5.08
CA THR A 92 -7.85 5.46 6.37
C THR A 92 -8.92 5.52 7.45
N SER A 93 -8.87 4.56 8.36
CA SER A 93 -9.60 4.55 9.61
C SER A 93 -8.63 4.21 10.74
N MET A 94 -8.49 5.12 11.69
CA MET A 94 -7.59 5.01 12.83
C MET A 94 -8.39 5.16 14.12
N ASP A 95 -8.23 4.19 15.02
CA ASP A 95 -8.68 4.29 16.41
C ASP A 95 -7.43 4.59 17.26
N LEU A 96 -7.40 5.76 17.88
CA LEU A 96 -6.31 6.28 18.70
C LEU A 96 -6.77 6.33 20.17
N ASP A 97 -6.08 5.61 21.03
CA ASP A 97 -6.26 5.64 22.48
C ASP A 97 -5.03 6.34 23.09
N GLU A 98 -5.23 7.48 23.75
CA GLU A 98 -4.17 8.25 24.42
C GLU A 98 -4.42 8.28 25.93
N ASN A 99 -3.40 7.99 26.74
CA ASN A 99 -3.51 8.11 28.20
C ASN A 99 -2.95 9.45 28.69
N ILE A 100 -3.84 10.43 28.86
CA ILE A 100 -3.49 11.76 29.35
C ILE A 100 -3.69 11.78 30.86
N ALA A 101 -2.58 11.78 31.61
CA ALA A 101 -2.58 11.89 33.07
C ALA A 101 -3.49 10.85 33.78
N GLY A 102 -3.54 9.61 33.27
CA GLY A 102 -4.35 8.52 33.83
C GLY A 102 -5.77 8.43 33.26
N THR A 103 -6.16 9.36 32.38
CA THR A 103 -7.45 9.32 31.67
C THR A 103 -7.23 8.88 30.22
N VAL A 104 -7.90 7.81 29.81
CA VAL A 104 -7.84 7.33 28.42
C VAL A 104 -8.82 8.11 27.56
N GLN A 105 -8.29 8.96 26.68
CA GLN A 105 -9.04 9.62 25.63
C GLN A 105 -9.05 8.75 24.38
N ARG A 106 -10.23 8.57 23.79
CA ARG A 106 -10.40 7.79 22.56
C ARG A 106 -10.80 8.69 21.41
N THR A 107 -10.00 8.69 20.36
CA THR A 107 -10.22 9.46 19.14
C THR A 107 -10.35 8.49 17.99
N ARG A 108 -11.46 8.57 17.24
CA ARG A 108 -11.63 7.83 15.99
C ARG A 108 -11.52 8.80 14.83
N VAL A 109 -10.58 8.54 13.94
CA VAL A 109 -10.37 9.30 12.72
C VAL A 109 -10.69 8.40 11.54
N SER A 110 -11.47 8.91 10.59
CA SER A 110 -11.65 8.21 9.32
C SER A 110 -11.86 9.22 8.20
N GLY A 111 -11.30 8.93 7.03
CA GLY A 111 -11.45 9.78 5.87
C GLY A 111 -10.66 9.28 4.69
N MET A 112 -10.94 9.89 3.54
CA MET A 112 -10.14 9.72 2.33
C MET A 112 -8.82 10.47 2.52
N GLY A 113 -7.71 9.85 2.14
CA GLY A 113 -6.42 10.53 2.01
C GLY A 113 -6.25 11.19 0.65
N ASP A 114 -5.03 11.63 0.38
CA ASP A 114 -4.70 12.32 -0.87
C ASP A 114 -4.60 11.31 -2.02
N ALA A 115 -5.23 11.61 -3.16
CA ALA A 115 -5.18 10.76 -4.34
C ALA A 115 -3.79 10.76 -4.96
N MET A 116 -3.39 9.65 -5.59
CA MET A 116 -2.14 9.54 -6.33
C MET A 116 -2.43 9.21 -7.79
N LEU A 117 -1.91 10.02 -8.71
CA LEU A 117 -1.93 9.74 -10.15
C LEU A 117 -0.53 9.29 -10.58
N LYS A 118 -0.37 8.03 -10.99
CA LYS A 118 0.89 7.46 -11.44
C LYS A 118 0.91 7.24 -12.95
N ALA A 119 2.07 7.45 -13.55
CA ALA A 119 2.43 6.97 -14.87
C ALA A 119 3.59 5.98 -14.72
N LYS A 120 3.45 4.79 -15.33
CA LYS A 120 4.49 3.76 -15.32
C LYS A 120 4.98 3.55 -16.75
N TYR A 121 6.28 3.72 -16.96
CA TYR A 121 6.95 3.53 -18.25
C TYR A 121 7.91 2.35 -18.20
N ARG A 122 7.55 1.28 -18.90
CA ARG A 122 8.37 0.09 -19.12
C ARG A 122 9.39 0.39 -20.22
N PHE A 123 10.62 0.68 -19.85
CA PHE A 123 11.70 0.95 -20.81
C PHE A 123 12.44 -0.32 -21.23
N HIS A 124 12.33 -1.40 -20.46
CA HIS A 124 12.84 -2.72 -20.82
C HIS A 124 11.73 -3.75 -20.72
N LEU A 125 11.58 -4.58 -21.75
CA LEU A 125 10.70 -5.74 -21.77
C LEU A 125 11.31 -6.82 -22.65
N ARG A 126 11.52 -8.01 -22.08
CA ARG A 126 11.92 -9.22 -22.81
C ARG A 126 10.95 -10.34 -22.44
N GLN A 127 10.31 -10.91 -23.45
CA GLN A 127 9.37 -12.01 -23.32
C GLN A 127 9.79 -13.16 -24.22
N GLU A 128 9.99 -14.32 -23.61
CA GLU A 128 10.36 -15.57 -24.26
C GLU A 128 9.52 -16.70 -23.67
N VAL A 129 9.55 -17.87 -24.30
CA VAL A 129 8.79 -19.02 -23.79
C VAL A 129 9.31 -19.39 -22.40
N GLY A 130 8.43 -19.28 -21.40
CA GLY A 130 8.75 -19.60 -20.01
C GLY A 130 9.65 -18.60 -19.28
N PHE A 131 9.90 -17.42 -19.88
CA PHE A 131 10.72 -16.37 -19.29
C PHE A 131 10.20 -14.98 -19.64
N GLN A 132 10.07 -14.12 -18.64
CA GLN A 132 9.81 -12.71 -18.83
C GLN A 132 10.69 -11.87 -17.91
N THR A 133 11.09 -10.70 -18.38
CA THR A 133 11.66 -9.67 -17.53
C THR A 133 11.27 -8.29 -18.03
N ALA A 134 10.97 -7.39 -17.11
CA ALA A 134 10.67 -6.01 -17.39
C ALA A 134 11.28 -5.08 -16.34
N GLN A 135 11.54 -3.85 -16.78
CA GLN A 135 11.98 -2.75 -15.93
C GLN A 135 11.14 -1.52 -16.20
N THR A 136 10.74 -0.84 -15.15
CA THR A 136 9.79 0.27 -15.19
C THR A 136 10.30 1.43 -14.37
N LEU A 137 10.15 2.63 -14.92
CA LEU A 137 10.19 3.87 -14.15
C LEU A 137 8.76 4.30 -13.82
N VAL A 138 8.56 4.75 -12.60
CA VAL A 138 7.27 5.24 -12.11
C VAL A 138 7.41 6.70 -11.72
N ALA A 139 6.45 7.52 -12.14
CA ALA A 139 6.30 8.89 -11.68
C ALA A 139 4.86 9.07 -11.19
N GLY A 140 4.70 9.46 -9.94
CA GLY A 140 3.44 9.75 -9.28
C GLY A 140 3.30 11.22 -8.94
N TRP A 141 2.07 11.72 -9.03
CA TRP A 141 1.68 13.03 -8.54
C TRP A 141 0.60 12.87 -7.48
N LYS A 142 0.91 13.34 -6.27
CA LYS A 142 -0.04 13.39 -5.17
C LYS A 142 -0.93 14.62 -5.31
N ILE A 143 -2.24 14.40 -5.28
CA ILE A 143 -3.28 15.39 -5.45
C ILE A 143 -3.99 15.55 -4.10
N PRO A 144 -4.07 16.76 -3.52
CA PRO A 144 -4.59 17.02 -2.17
C PRO A 144 -6.13 16.93 -2.13
N THR A 145 -6.65 15.71 -2.32
CA THR A 145 -8.09 15.42 -2.26
C THR A 145 -8.53 14.92 -0.89
N GLY A 146 -7.59 14.66 0.01
CA GLY A 146 -7.86 14.05 1.30
C GLY A 146 -8.55 14.99 2.28
N SER A 147 -9.20 14.41 3.29
CA SER A 147 -9.78 15.16 4.40
C SER A 147 -8.67 15.68 5.33
N ASP A 148 -8.60 16.99 5.54
CA ASP A 148 -7.59 17.65 6.39
C ASP A 148 -8.18 18.53 7.51
N GLN A 149 -9.52 18.52 7.68
CA GLN A 149 -10.25 19.31 8.68
C GLN A 149 -11.01 18.43 9.68
N ARG A 150 -10.52 17.22 9.98
CA ARG A 150 -11.14 16.33 10.97
C ARG A 150 -10.96 16.88 12.38
N THR A 151 -11.98 16.71 13.22
CA THR A 151 -12.01 17.19 14.60
C THR A 151 -12.00 16.05 15.61
N GLY A 152 -11.39 16.30 16.77
CA GLY A 152 -11.37 15.40 17.91
C GLY A 152 -12.67 15.42 18.73
N PRO A 153 -12.73 14.62 19.82
CA PRO A 153 -13.91 14.54 20.70
C PRO A 153 -14.27 15.85 21.41
N ASP A 154 -13.29 16.73 21.60
CA ASP A 154 -13.41 18.07 22.19
C ASP A 154 -13.89 19.14 21.18
N GLY A 155 -14.05 18.75 19.90
CA GLY A 155 -14.43 19.65 18.81
C GLY A 155 -13.26 20.46 18.23
N SER A 156 -12.04 20.30 18.74
CA SER A 156 -10.86 20.94 18.16
C SER A 156 -10.41 20.21 16.89
N ARG A 157 -9.73 20.91 15.98
CA ARG A 157 -9.15 20.26 14.78
C ARG A 157 -8.02 19.34 15.22
N LEU A 158 -8.00 18.11 14.71
CA LEU A 158 -6.92 17.17 14.99
C LEU A 158 -5.58 17.71 14.48
N PRO A 159 -4.46 17.38 15.15
CA PRO A 159 -3.13 17.69 14.67
C PRO A 159 -2.95 17.28 13.20
N PRO A 160 -2.20 18.05 12.40
CA PRO A 160 -2.02 17.73 10.98
C PRO A 160 -1.48 16.32 10.68
N GLY A 161 -0.67 15.74 11.58
CA GLY A 161 -0.18 14.36 11.46
C GLY A 161 -1.28 13.29 11.55
N ASP A 162 -2.36 13.57 12.29
CA ASP A 162 -3.49 12.66 12.47
C ASP A 162 -4.58 12.84 11.40
N GLN A 163 -4.42 13.82 10.50
CA GLN A 163 -5.36 14.04 9.42
C GLN A 163 -5.20 12.97 8.32
N PRO A 164 -6.31 12.42 7.78
CA PRO A 164 -6.24 11.47 6.66
C PRO A 164 -5.50 11.99 5.43
N GLY A 165 -5.69 13.28 5.09
CA GLY A 165 -4.98 13.98 4.03
C GLY A 165 -4.02 15.03 4.59
N SER A 166 -2.95 15.30 3.85
CA SER A 166 -1.98 16.35 4.19
C SER A 166 -2.37 17.74 3.66
N ALA A 167 -3.31 17.79 2.70
CA ALA A 167 -3.59 18.96 1.86
C ALA A 167 -2.41 19.47 1.02
N ARG A 168 -1.38 18.62 0.80
CA ARG A 168 -0.20 18.95 -0.02
C ARG A 168 -0.15 18.20 -1.34
N HIS A 169 0.39 18.89 -2.33
CA HIS A 169 0.90 18.23 -3.51
C HIS A 169 2.22 17.54 -3.20
N GLY A 170 2.51 16.47 -3.92
CA GLY A 170 3.79 15.77 -3.79
C GLY A 170 4.11 14.99 -5.05
N ILE A 171 5.34 14.49 -5.10
CA ILE A 171 5.79 13.55 -6.13
C ILE A 171 6.13 12.22 -5.48
N GLU A 172 5.88 11.16 -6.25
CA GLU A 172 6.48 9.86 -6.05
C GLU A 172 7.36 9.59 -7.27
N ILE A 173 8.58 9.12 -7.07
CA ILE A 173 9.40 8.57 -8.16
C ILE A 173 9.87 7.19 -7.77
N GLY A 174 9.94 6.30 -8.74
CA GLY A 174 10.34 4.94 -8.45
C GLY A 174 10.84 4.13 -9.63
N TYR A 175 11.37 2.98 -9.27
CA TYR A 175 11.84 1.95 -10.17
C TYR A 175 11.27 0.62 -9.74
N ALA A 176 10.85 -0.19 -10.71
CA ALA A 176 10.39 -1.54 -10.48
C ALA A 176 10.99 -2.52 -11.50
N TYR A 177 11.28 -3.73 -11.04
CA TYR A 177 11.85 -4.82 -11.80
C TYR A 177 11.05 -6.10 -11.58
N ASP A 178 10.78 -6.83 -12.66
CA ASP A 178 10.34 -8.22 -12.58
C ASP A 178 11.25 -9.15 -13.38
N ARG A 179 11.29 -10.38 -12.90
CA ARG A 179 11.79 -11.53 -13.64
C ARG A 179 10.95 -12.75 -13.30
N GLU A 180 10.25 -13.24 -14.30
CA GLU A 180 9.37 -14.39 -14.22
C GLU A 180 9.98 -15.58 -14.98
N ARG A 181 9.95 -16.77 -14.37
CA ARG A 181 10.35 -18.06 -14.94
C ARG A 181 9.31 -19.11 -14.61
N LEU A 182 9.25 -20.21 -15.37
CA LEU A 182 8.31 -21.33 -15.14
C LEU A 182 8.18 -21.79 -13.67
N ALA A 183 9.26 -21.79 -12.89
CA ALA A 183 9.23 -22.26 -11.51
C ALA A 183 9.21 -21.14 -10.46
N ASN A 184 9.58 -19.91 -10.84
CA ASN A 184 9.84 -18.85 -9.87
C ASN A 184 9.73 -17.45 -10.45
N SER A 185 9.58 -16.50 -9.55
CA SER A 185 9.45 -15.08 -9.84
C SER A 185 10.39 -14.31 -8.93
N PHE A 186 10.88 -13.18 -9.41
CA PHE A 186 11.62 -12.22 -8.60
C PHE A 186 11.12 -10.82 -8.93
N TRP A 187 10.84 -10.05 -7.89
CA TRP A 187 10.38 -8.68 -7.96
C TRP A 187 11.27 -7.82 -7.10
N ALA A 188 11.55 -6.61 -7.54
CA ALA A 188 12.25 -5.62 -6.74
C ALA A 188 11.75 -4.23 -7.09
N SER A 189 11.69 -3.35 -6.09
CA SER A 189 11.27 -1.97 -6.32
C SER A 189 11.89 -0.99 -5.33
N LEU A 190 12.01 0.26 -5.76
CA LEU A 190 12.55 1.37 -4.99
C LEU A 190 11.69 2.60 -5.26
N PHE A 191 11.22 3.27 -4.21
CA PHE A 191 10.39 4.46 -4.29
C PHE A 191 10.89 5.56 -3.37
N PHE A 192 10.61 6.78 -3.77
CA PHE A 192 10.84 7.98 -2.99
C PHE A 192 9.67 8.95 -3.14
N ASP A 193 9.20 9.46 -2.01
CA ASP A 193 8.09 10.39 -1.89
C ASP A 193 8.56 11.72 -1.32
N HIS A 194 8.03 12.80 -1.88
CA HIS A 194 8.30 14.15 -1.41
C HIS A 194 7.06 15.05 -1.54
N GLU A 195 6.72 15.76 -0.47
CA GLU A 195 5.66 16.77 -0.46
C GLU A 195 6.22 18.18 -0.63
N PHE A 196 5.53 18.98 -1.46
CA PHE A 196 5.87 20.36 -1.79
C PHE A 196 5.10 21.38 -0.94
N GLY A 197 5.67 22.59 -0.88
CA GLY A 197 5.05 23.76 -0.27
C GLY A 197 5.43 23.97 1.19
N ASP A 198 4.92 25.07 1.75
CA ASP A 198 5.22 25.51 3.11
C ASP A 198 4.10 25.15 4.10
N GLY A 199 4.46 24.96 5.36
CA GLY A 199 3.56 24.57 6.45
C GLY A 199 3.65 23.07 6.75
N PHE A 200 2.58 22.48 7.29
CA PHE A 200 2.57 21.04 7.52
C PHE A 200 2.81 20.26 6.22
N ARG A 201 3.81 19.38 6.23
CA ARG A 201 4.06 18.41 5.16
C ARG A 201 4.65 17.13 5.76
N ARG A 202 4.30 15.99 5.17
CA ARG A 202 4.86 14.71 5.58
C ARG A 202 6.36 14.67 5.28
N GLY A 203 7.08 13.92 6.11
CA GLY A 203 8.48 13.64 5.91
C GLY A 203 8.72 13.00 4.56
N ASP A 204 9.85 13.32 3.94
CA ASP A 204 10.29 12.63 2.72
C ASP A 204 10.50 11.15 3.06
N ALA A 205 9.93 10.25 2.26
CA ALA A 205 9.92 8.82 2.54
C ALA A 205 10.57 8.03 1.42
N GLY A 206 11.12 6.87 1.74
CA GLY A 206 11.67 5.93 0.78
C GLY A 206 11.32 4.50 1.13
N GLU A 207 10.94 3.73 0.13
CA GLU A 207 10.59 2.31 0.24
C GLU A 207 11.49 1.48 -0.67
N LEU A 208 11.95 0.33 -0.17
CA LEU A 208 12.68 -0.69 -0.92
C LEU A 208 12.02 -2.05 -0.68
N ASP A 209 11.74 -2.77 -1.77
CA ASP A 209 11.25 -4.13 -1.73
C ASP A 209 12.10 -5.06 -2.60
N ALA A 210 12.33 -6.28 -2.13
CA ALA A 210 12.87 -7.37 -2.93
C ALA A 210 12.22 -8.69 -2.53
N THR A 211 11.48 -9.28 -3.46
CA THR A 211 10.62 -10.44 -3.23
C THR A 211 10.97 -11.58 -4.19
N TYR A 212 11.05 -12.81 -3.66
CA TYR A 212 11.22 -14.03 -4.44
C TYR A 212 9.99 -14.93 -4.28
N GLY A 213 9.41 -15.34 -5.39
CA GLY A 213 8.22 -16.20 -5.45
C GLY A 213 8.53 -17.60 -6.00
N TRP A 214 7.93 -18.62 -5.40
CA TRP A 214 7.94 -19.99 -5.92
C TRP A 214 6.54 -20.40 -6.37
N TRP A 215 6.41 -20.91 -7.59
CA TRP A 215 5.16 -21.47 -8.08
C TRP A 215 4.95 -22.87 -7.50
N LEU A 216 4.03 -22.98 -6.53
CA LEU A 216 3.58 -24.26 -5.99
C LEU A 216 2.64 -24.95 -6.98
N LEU A 217 1.80 -24.15 -7.64
CA LEU A 217 0.93 -24.57 -8.75
C LEU A 217 0.99 -23.47 -9.81
N ARG A 218 1.54 -23.76 -10.99
CA ARG A 218 1.56 -22.80 -12.09
C ARG A 218 0.32 -22.98 -12.97
N PRO A 219 -0.48 -21.92 -13.18
CA PRO A 219 -1.55 -21.97 -14.16
C PRO A 219 -0.95 -21.88 -15.57
N ASN A 220 -1.39 -22.75 -16.48
CA ASN A 220 -1.04 -22.68 -17.90
C ASN A 220 -2.01 -21.80 -18.68
N VAL A 221 -3.24 -21.68 -18.19
CA VAL A 221 -4.30 -20.79 -18.70
C VAL A 221 -4.94 -20.02 -17.56
N ALA A 222 -5.57 -18.89 -17.86
CA ALA A 222 -6.10 -17.98 -16.84
C ALA A 222 -7.12 -18.66 -15.92
N GLU A 223 -7.93 -19.57 -16.43
CA GLU A 223 -8.98 -20.27 -15.68
C GLU A 223 -8.44 -21.24 -14.62
N GLU A 224 -7.19 -21.67 -14.75
CA GLU A 224 -6.54 -22.58 -13.82
C GLU A 224 -6.19 -21.90 -12.49
N LEU A 225 -6.15 -22.71 -11.43
CA LEU A 225 -5.67 -22.25 -10.14
C LEU A 225 -4.15 -22.09 -10.20
N GLY A 226 -3.68 -20.89 -9.94
CA GLY A 226 -2.29 -20.61 -9.65
C GLY A 226 -2.06 -20.37 -8.17
N VAL A 227 -0.95 -20.88 -7.66
CA VAL A 227 -0.50 -20.65 -6.29
C VAL A 227 0.99 -20.34 -6.34
N ASN A 228 1.35 -19.13 -5.93
CA ASN A 228 2.73 -18.70 -5.72
C ASN A 228 2.93 -18.37 -4.24
N LEU A 229 4.03 -18.83 -3.67
CA LEU A 229 4.45 -18.44 -2.33
C LEU A 229 5.61 -17.48 -2.45
N ALA A 230 5.40 -16.24 -2.02
CA ALA A 230 6.42 -15.20 -2.08
C ALA A 230 7.00 -14.91 -0.69
N VAL A 231 8.32 -14.82 -0.61
CA VAL A 231 9.07 -14.33 0.56
C VAL A 231 9.92 -13.16 0.13
N GLY A 232 9.88 -12.07 0.87
CA GLY A 232 10.64 -10.89 0.52
C GLY A 232 11.16 -10.12 1.71
N LEU A 233 12.01 -9.16 1.38
CA LEU A 233 12.56 -8.16 2.27
C LEU A 233 11.92 -6.82 1.92
N HIS A 234 11.41 -6.16 2.95
CA HIS A 234 10.83 -4.83 2.82
C HIS A 234 11.54 -3.89 3.80
N ALA A 235 11.87 -2.70 3.33
CA ALA A 235 12.45 -1.63 4.13
C ALA A 235 11.82 -0.29 3.77
N GLU A 236 11.55 0.50 4.81
CA GLU A 236 10.98 1.84 4.71
C GLU A 236 11.77 2.79 5.62
N ALA A 237 11.99 4.01 5.16
CA ALA A 237 12.52 5.08 5.97
C ALA A 237 11.79 6.37 5.66
N SER A 238 11.40 7.11 6.70
CA SER A 238 10.72 8.39 6.58
C SER A 238 11.43 9.44 7.44
N ALA A 239 11.64 10.62 6.87
CA ALA A 239 12.08 11.79 7.61
C ALA A 239 10.97 12.25 8.57
N SER A 240 11.29 13.16 9.49
CA SER A 240 10.24 13.74 10.33
C SER A 240 9.35 14.65 9.52
N ASP A 241 8.05 14.63 9.82
CA ASP A 241 7.11 15.61 9.29
C ASP A 241 7.57 17.01 9.67
N ARG A 242 7.33 17.97 8.77
CA ARG A 242 7.55 19.38 9.07
C ARG A 242 6.22 20.00 9.49
N LEU A 243 6.25 20.77 10.56
CA LEU A 243 5.15 21.57 11.07
C LEU A 243 5.22 22.99 10.50
N ASP A 244 4.16 23.77 10.74
CA ASP A 244 4.15 25.20 10.40
C ASP A 244 5.33 25.92 11.06
N GLY A 245 6.01 26.79 10.30
CA GLY A 245 7.25 27.44 10.72
C GLY A 245 8.51 26.58 10.59
N GLY A 246 8.42 25.38 10.02
CA GLY A 246 9.57 24.53 9.70
C GLY A 246 10.09 23.67 10.85
N ALA A 247 9.39 23.64 11.98
CA ALA A 247 9.73 22.76 13.10
C ALA A 247 9.54 21.28 12.72
N SER A 248 10.30 20.40 13.35
CA SER A 248 10.17 18.95 13.18
C SER A 248 9.11 18.39 14.13
N ALA A 249 8.24 17.50 13.63
CA ALA A 249 7.30 16.74 14.45
C ALA A 249 7.95 15.56 15.22
N LEU A 250 9.26 15.32 14.99
CA LEU A 250 10.00 14.18 15.57
C LEU A 250 9.41 12.80 15.22
N THR A 251 8.74 12.68 14.08
CA THR A 251 8.10 11.44 13.57
C THR A 251 9.00 10.61 12.64
N ALA A 252 10.29 10.98 12.51
CA ALA A 252 11.23 10.24 11.66
C ALA A 252 11.33 8.79 12.11
N HIS A 253 11.24 7.85 11.18
CA HIS A 253 11.32 6.44 11.49
C HIS A 253 11.96 5.63 10.37
N ARG A 254 12.33 4.39 10.72
CA ARG A 254 12.83 3.39 9.80
C ARG A 254 12.38 2.02 10.24
N VAL A 255 11.97 1.21 9.30
CA VAL A 255 11.62 -0.18 9.53
C VAL A 255 12.20 -1.05 8.44
N ALA A 256 12.67 -2.23 8.79
CA ALA A 256 13.02 -3.24 7.80
C ALA A 256 12.70 -4.63 8.35
N GLY A 257 12.29 -5.54 7.49
CA GLY A 257 11.86 -6.85 7.91
C GLY A 257 11.63 -7.80 6.77
N ILE A 258 10.97 -8.90 7.12
CA ILE A 258 10.68 -10.00 6.21
C ILE A 258 9.18 -10.09 6.06
N HIS A 259 8.71 -10.34 4.86
CA HIS A 259 7.30 -10.63 4.61
C HIS A 259 7.13 -11.97 3.88
N LEU A 260 5.98 -12.58 4.14
CA LEU A 260 5.49 -13.79 3.48
C LEU A 260 4.14 -13.47 2.84
N THR A 261 3.99 -13.78 1.56
CA THR A 261 2.79 -13.47 0.78
C THR A 261 2.40 -14.67 -0.08
N PRO A 262 1.47 -15.53 0.35
CA PRO A 262 0.73 -16.38 -0.57
C PRO A 262 -0.05 -15.53 -1.58
N ILE A 263 0.11 -15.88 -2.86
CA ILE A 263 -0.59 -15.30 -4.00
C ILE A 263 -1.40 -16.42 -4.64
N ILE A 264 -2.70 -16.21 -4.77
CA ILE A 264 -3.63 -17.15 -5.39
C ILE A 264 -4.24 -16.48 -6.60
N THR A 265 -4.11 -17.11 -7.77
CA THR A 265 -4.74 -16.64 -8.99
C THR A 265 -5.79 -17.63 -9.46
N LYS A 266 -6.95 -17.15 -9.89
CA LYS A 266 -7.99 -17.97 -10.48
C LYS A 266 -8.85 -17.15 -11.44
N GLY A 267 -8.88 -17.57 -12.70
CA GLY A 267 -9.49 -16.78 -13.76
C GLY A 267 -8.74 -15.46 -13.91
N ARG A 268 -9.47 -14.35 -13.76
CA ARG A 268 -8.91 -12.99 -13.85
C ARG A 268 -8.58 -12.39 -12.50
N ASN A 269 -8.84 -13.13 -11.43
CA ASN A 269 -8.71 -12.61 -10.08
C ASN A 269 -7.38 -13.07 -9.51
N GLN A 270 -6.72 -12.17 -8.83
CA GLN A 270 -5.60 -12.48 -7.97
C GLN A 270 -5.90 -12.00 -6.55
N TYR A 271 -5.58 -12.86 -5.59
CA TYR A 271 -5.75 -12.64 -4.16
C TYR A 271 -4.41 -12.78 -3.46
N ARG A 272 -4.13 -11.86 -2.55
CA ARG A 272 -2.88 -11.79 -1.80
C ARG A 272 -3.20 -11.59 -0.34
N VAL A 273 -2.55 -12.35 0.53
CA VAL A 273 -2.57 -12.10 1.97
C VAL A 273 -1.15 -12.17 2.45
N GLY A 274 -0.68 -11.10 3.09
CA GLY A 274 0.69 -10.98 3.51
C GLY A 274 0.82 -10.77 5.00
N LEU A 275 1.90 -11.29 5.57
CA LEU A 275 2.37 -10.97 6.90
C LEU A 275 3.78 -10.38 6.80
N PHE A 276 3.97 -9.17 7.31
CA PHE A 276 5.28 -8.55 7.51
C PHE A 276 5.66 -8.58 8.99
N VAL A 277 6.89 -9.02 9.26
CA VAL A 277 7.48 -9.04 10.59
C VAL A 277 8.70 -8.12 10.57
N PRO A 278 8.65 -6.99 11.30
CA PRO A 278 9.79 -6.09 11.39
C PRO A 278 10.94 -6.76 12.16
N VAL A 279 12.14 -6.69 11.59
CA VAL A 279 13.39 -7.18 12.19
C VAL A 279 14.21 -6.01 12.74
N PHE A 280 14.22 -4.90 12.02
CA PHE A 280 14.86 -3.66 12.40
C PHE A 280 13.82 -2.56 12.51
N LYS A 281 13.97 -1.77 13.58
CA LYS A 281 13.13 -0.61 13.89
C LYS A 281 14.03 0.48 14.43
N GLY A 282 13.76 1.72 14.07
CA GLY A 282 14.44 2.86 14.67
C GLY A 282 13.74 4.17 14.36
N GLY A 283 14.20 5.23 15.02
CA GLY A 283 13.50 6.52 15.01
C GLY A 283 12.37 6.54 16.03
N ASN A 284 11.28 7.21 15.71
CA ASN A 284 10.14 7.38 16.59
C ASN A 284 9.53 6.01 16.95
N ALA A 285 9.36 5.79 18.26
CA ALA A 285 8.86 4.54 18.80
C ALA A 285 7.37 4.34 18.46
N GLU A 286 6.55 5.38 18.43
CA GLU A 286 5.11 5.26 18.18
C GLU A 286 4.80 4.73 16.78
N GLU A 287 5.57 5.17 15.76
CA GLU A 287 5.44 4.71 14.37
C GLU A 287 5.94 3.27 14.18
N THR A 288 6.94 2.86 14.97
CA THR A 288 7.62 1.57 14.78
C THR A 288 7.22 0.49 15.79
N ASP A 289 6.43 0.82 16.82
CA ASP A 289 6.03 -0.09 17.90
C ASP A 289 4.86 -1.00 17.50
N PHE A 290 5.00 -1.74 16.40
CA PHE A 290 4.07 -2.80 15.99
C PHE A 290 4.75 -4.17 15.92
N GLY A 291 4.11 -5.22 16.42
CA GLY A 291 4.69 -6.57 16.38
C GLY A 291 4.73 -7.17 14.97
N TYR A 292 3.75 -6.83 14.14
CA TYR A 292 3.58 -7.32 12.77
C TYR A 292 2.61 -6.40 12.01
N GLU A 293 2.64 -6.51 10.70
CA GLU A 293 1.68 -5.86 9.80
C GLU A 293 1.02 -6.93 8.92
N ILE A 294 -0.30 -6.82 8.73
CA ILE A 294 -1.03 -7.67 7.80
C ILE A 294 -1.47 -6.81 6.63
N ARG A 295 -1.20 -7.28 5.42
CA ARG A 295 -1.78 -6.73 4.21
C ARG A 295 -2.67 -7.77 3.55
N ALA A 296 -3.67 -7.33 2.81
CA ALA A 296 -4.41 -8.14 1.86
C ALA A 296 -4.59 -7.36 0.56
N GLY A 297 -4.57 -8.05 -0.56
CA GLY A 297 -4.76 -7.45 -1.88
C GLY A 297 -5.71 -8.28 -2.72
N TRP A 298 -6.53 -7.60 -3.50
CA TRP A 298 -7.29 -8.21 -4.58
C TRP A 298 -7.14 -7.35 -5.82
N GLU A 299 -6.98 -8.00 -6.97
CA GLU A 299 -6.97 -7.34 -8.25
C GLU A 299 -7.67 -8.19 -9.31
N MET A 300 -8.13 -7.52 -10.37
CA MET A 300 -8.81 -8.17 -11.47
C MET A 300 -8.34 -7.64 -12.82
N PHE A 301 -8.17 -8.55 -13.78
CA PHE A 301 -7.70 -8.23 -15.12
C PHE A 301 -8.85 -8.21 -16.15
N PHE A 302 -9.08 -7.05 -16.80
CA PHE A 302 -10.00 -6.88 -17.94
C PHE A 302 -9.26 -6.59 -19.25
#